data_AF-A0ABD2Q8A1-F1
#
_entry.id   AF-A0ABD2Q8A1-F1
#
_cell.length_a   1.000
_cell.length_b   1.000
_cell.length_c   1.000
_cell.angle_alpha   90.00
_cell.angle_beta   90.00
_cell.angle_gamma   90.00
#
_symmetry.space_group_name_H-M   'P 1'
#
loop_
_entity.id
_entity.type
_entity.pdbx_description
1 polymer ?
#
loop_
_entity_poly.entity_id
_entity_poly.type
_entity_poly.pdbx_seq_one_letter_code
_entity_poly.pdbx_strand_id
1 'polypeptide(L)'
;MHVQNFQQAEAEHECLTAYLVDLTDKRRKGSLLGVNPDELENVEAEWTRVKPALDEWRWRLDCALPGAWRSIGVWLSNMEKNLNEGAMLAMRMNVNAEVNLTSEERVKALSEHMEQHLQLMSTYEEINKQLFELKEENLRLEESAKELHNHPEELSKLPIRLPINIAETVEKRILKLKISEPLAKRRLERLLLRWQLNDTVAKIRLKLSEVETSPQAKNKEDLLTKIKEYNAYLKTLGLPGDLDDKLQLFRELTSISDVDAVKVEGIDAVLGDKEESSDPMAISIIGGGDRILYDLAETERKECQLFLASINVRWSDLWTDMKTYSSSLADLSITWDKFDSEVAQLNAWVAEAKRLLEDEDLPPEERRRLYAEMEQWKNRIAELNALAKTIMAGADGECALLFEEQMSSINEVYAKVSNR
;
A
#
# COMPACT_ATOMS: atom_id res chain seq x y z
N MET A 1 -15.24 8.33 43.18
CA MET A 1 -15.78 8.18 41.82
C MET A 1 -14.98 7.18 40.97
N HIS A 2 -13.65 7.30 40.87
CA HIS A 2 -12.83 6.38 40.08
C HIS A 2 -12.74 4.92 40.60
N VAL A 3 -12.64 4.71 41.92
CA VAL A 3 -12.55 3.36 42.52
C VAL A 3 -13.88 2.60 42.45
N GLN A 4 -15.02 3.28 42.59
CA GLN A 4 -16.35 2.67 42.44
C GLN A 4 -16.59 2.18 41.01
N ASN A 5 -16.16 2.94 40.00
CA ASN A 5 -16.26 2.51 38.60
C ASN A 5 -15.36 1.31 38.29
N PHE A 6 -14.19 1.20 38.94
CA PHE A 6 -13.33 0.03 38.83
C PHE A 6 -13.97 -1.20 39.48
N GLN A 7 -14.44 -1.08 40.72
CA GLN A 7 -15.12 -2.17 41.44
C GLN A 7 -16.37 -2.66 40.71
N GLN A 8 -17.10 -1.75 40.06
CA GLN A 8 -18.24 -2.10 39.21
C GLN A 8 -17.80 -2.88 37.95
N ALA A 9 -16.77 -2.41 37.25
CA ALA A 9 -16.23 -3.11 36.07
C ALA A 9 -15.60 -4.46 36.43
N GLU A 10 -14.97 -4.58 37.60
CA GLU A 10 -14.41 -5.82 38.13
C GLU A 10 -15.52 -6.84 38.45
N ALA A 11 -16.61 -6.39 39.12
CA ALA A 11 -17.76 -7.24 39.38
C ALA A 11 -18.47 -7.68 38.08
N GLU A 12 -18.59 -6.79 37.08
CA GLU A 12 -19.11 -7.12 35.75
C GLU A 12 -18.19 -8.15 35.04
N HIS A 13 -16.87 -7.99 35.13
CA HIS A 13 -15.89 -8.93 34.58
C HIS A 13 -15.91 -10.30 35.27
N GLU A 14 -16.03 -10.35 36.60
CA GLU A 14 -16.16 -11.60 37.36
C GLU A 14 -17.45 -12.34 37.00
N CYS A 15 -18.56 -11.60 36.84
CA CYS A 15 -19.83 -12.15 36.41
C CYS A 15 -19.75 -12.73 34.99
N LEU A 16 -19.15 -11.97 34.06
CA LEU A 16 -18.90 -12.44 32.70
C LEU A 16 -17.97 -13.67 32.71
N THR A 17 -16.86 -13.64 33.44
CA THR A 17 -15.92 -14.76 33.52
C THR A 17 -16.57 -16.02 34.06
N ALA A 18 -17.40 -15.91 35.12
CA ALA A 18 -18.15 -17.04 35.66
C ALA A 18 -19.16 -17.60 34.64
N TYR A 19 -19.82 -16.73 33.89
CA TYR A 19 -20.73 -17.11 32.82
C TYR A 19 -20.01 -17.81 31.65
N LEU A 20 -18.81 -17.34 31.28
CA LEU A 20 -17.96 -17.95 30.26
C LEU A 20 -17.45 -19.33 30.66
N VAL A 21 -17.12 -19.52 31.94
CA VAL A 21 -16.75 -20.84 32.50
C VAL A 21 -17.93 -21.80 32.42
N ASP A 22 -19.15 -21.34 32.73
CA ASP A 22 -20.37 -22.16 32.60
C ASP A 22 -20.66 -22.55 31.14
N LEU A 23 -20.50 -21.63 30.18
CA LEU A 23 -20.59 -21.94 28.75
C LEU A 23 -19.52 -22.94 28.29
N THR A 24 -18.29 -22.82 28.80
CA THR A 24 -17.18 -23.73 28.49
C THR A 24 -17.43 -25.13 29.07
N ASP A 25 -18.02 -25.22 30.26
CA ASP A 25 -18.40 -26.49 30.87
C ASP A 25 -19.61 -27.13 30.17
N LYS A 26 -20.57 -26.34 29.70
CA LYS A 26 -21.67 -26.81 28.83
C LYS A 26 -21.17 -27.34 27.49
N ARG A 27 -20.14 -26.71 26.92
CA ARG A 27 -19.41 -27.19 25.73
C ARG A 27 -18.75 -28.54 25.97
N ARG A 28 -17.96 -28.68 27.04
CA ARG A 28 -17.28 -29.95 27.39
C ARG A 28 -18.27 -31.11 27.63
N LYS A 29 -19.49 -30.79 28.07
CA LYS A 29 -20.58 -31.76 28.28
C LYS A 29 -21.40 -32.05 27.02
N GLY A 30 -21.08 -31.46 25.87
CA GLY A 30 -21.77 -31.69 24.60
C GLY A 30 -23.18 -31.06 24.51
N SER A 31 -23.51 -30.12 25.40
CA SER A 31 -24.84 -29.51 25.51
C SER A 31 -24.94 -28.13 24.82
N LEU A 32 -24.06 -27.85 23.85
CA LEU A 32 -24.03 -26.56 23.11
C LEU A 32 -25.22 -26.36 22.15
N LEU A 33 -25.97 -27.40 21.82
CA LEU A 33 -27.15 -27.34 20.95
C LEU A 33 -28.35 -26.57 21.56
N GLY A 34 -28.20 -26.02 22.78
CA GLY A 34 -29.26 -25.28 23.48
C GLY A 34 -28.92 -23.85 23.87
N VAL A 35 -27.78 -23.29 23.46
CA VAL A 35 -27.50 -21.86 23.68
C VAL A 35 -28.23 -21.07 22.58
N ASN A 36 -29.13 -20.17 22.99
CA ASN A 36 -29.86 -19.34 22.05
C ASN A 36 -28.85 -18.34 21.43
N PRO A 37 -28.82 -18.13 20.09
CA PRO A 37 -27.89 -17.19 19.45
C PRO A 37 -27.90 -15.79 20.10
N ASP A 38 -29.09 -15.35 20.53
CA ASP A 38 -29.29 -14.08 21.25
C ASP A 38 -28.50 -13.99 22.58
N GLU A 39 -28.29 -15.11 23.28
CA GLU A 39 -27.53 -15.12 24.55
C GLU A 39 -26.03 -14.95 24.31
N LEU A 40 -25.51 -15.55 23.23
CA LEU A 40 -24.12 -15.38 22.82
C LEU A 40 -23.85 -13.96 22.34
N GLU A 41 -24.74 -13.40 21.50
CA GLU A 41 -24.65 -12.02 21.02
C GLU A 41 -24.68 -11.01 22.18
N ASN A 42 -25.54 -11.22 23.18
CA ASN A 42 -25.60 -10.36 24.36
C ASN A 42 -24.31 -10.41 25.20
N VAL A 43 -23.73 -11.60 25.36
CA VAL A 43 -22.48 -11.77 26.12
C VAL A 43 -21.31 -11.16 25.37
N GLU A 44 -21.26 -11.30 24.06
CA GLU A 44 -20.27 -10.65 23.20
C GLU A 44 -20.42 -9.13 23.21
N ALA A 45 -21.64 -8.61 23.21
CA ALA A 45 -21.92 -7.17 23.32
C ALA A 45 -21.46 -6.61 24.68
N GLU A 46 -21.79 -7.30 25.78
CA GLU A 46 -21.36 -6.90 27.12
C GLU A 46 -19.85 -7.03 27.30
N TRP A 47 -19.23 -8.08 26.75
CA TRP A 47 -17.78 -8.24 26.75
C TRP A 47 -17.08 -7.13 25.95
N THR A 48 -17.62 -6.76 24.79
CA THR A 48 -17.13 -5.66 23.95
C THR A 48 -17.29 -4.31 24.66
N ARG A 49 -18.31 -4.14 25.51
CA ARG A 49 -18.51 -2.95 26.33
C ARG A 49 -17.50 -2.86 27.48
N VAL A 50 -17.25 -3.96 28.19
CA VAL A 50 -16.44 -3.98 29.42
C VAL A 50 -14.94 -4.04 29.15
N LYS A 51 -14.51 -4.76 28.10
CA LYS A 51 -13.10 -5.00 27.81
C LYS A 51 -12.25 -3.72 27.63
N PRO A 52 -12.67 -2.70 26.88
CA PRO A 52 -11.88 -1.46 26.73
C PRO A 52 -11.69 -0.72 28.06
N ALA A 53 -12.70 -0.75 28.94
CA ALA A 53 -12.59 -0.12 30.27
C ALA A 53 -11.59 -0.88 31.14
N LEU A 54 -11.59 -2.21 31.09
CA LEU A 54 -10.63 -3.05 31.82
C LEU A 54 -9.19 -2.88 31.32
N ASP A 55 -9.00 -2.81 30.00
CA ASP A 55 -7.69 -2.54 29.39
C ASP A 55 -7.15 -1.17 29.83
N GLU A 56 -7.99 -0.12 29.86
CA GLU A 56 -7.60 1.21 30.34
C GLU A 56 -7.21 1.22 31.82
N TRP A 57 -7.90 0.46 32.66
CA TRP A 57 -7.49 0.28 34.06
C TRP A 57 -6.16 -0.47 34.18
N ARG A 58 -5.96 -1.52 33.38
CA ARG A 58 -4.69 -2.25 33.33
C ARG A 58 -3.52 -1.33 32.96
N TRP A 59 -3.69 -0.51 31.93
CA TRP A 59 -2.66 0.46 31.50
C TRP A 59 -2.37 1.51 32.57
N ARG A 60 -3.38 1.95 33.33
CA ARG A 60 -3.17 2.87 34.46
C ARG A 60 -2.38 2.22 35.60
N LEU A 61 -2.66 0.94 35.89
CA LEU A 61 -1.94 0.17 36.90
C LEU A 61 -0.48 -0.05 36.49
N ASP A 62 -0.23 -0.37 35.23
CA ASP A 62 1.12 -0.52 34.69
C ASP A 62 1.91 0.80 34.77
N CYS A 63 1.28 1.93 34.42
CA CYS A 63 1.88 3.26 34.58
C CYS A 63 2.17 3.63 36.05
N ALA A 64 1.45 3.02 37.00
CA ALA A 64 1.59 3.26 38.43
C ALA A 64 2.63 2.35 39.10
N LEU A 65 3.31 1.47 38.36
CA LEU A 65 4.35 0.61 38.91
C LEU A 65 5.46 1.43 39.61
N PRO A 66 6.03 0.91 40.71
CA PRO A 66 7.01 1.61 41.52
C PRO A 66 8.43 1.55 40.93
N GLY A 67 9.22 2.58 41.20
CA GLY A 67 10.66 2.60 40.89
C GLY A 67 10.96 2.35 39.41
N ALA A 68 11.96 1.52 39.14
CA ALA A 68 12.40 1.17 37.79
C ALA A 68 11.37 0.32 37.01
N TRP A 69 10.41 -0.34 37.68
CA TRP A 69 9.32 -1.05 37.00
C TRP A 69 8.36 -0.11 36.26
N ARG A 70 8.36 1.19 36.60
CA ARG A 70 7.53 2.19 35.93
C ARG A 70 7.85 2.32 34.44
N SER A 71 9.14 2.34 34.06
CA SER A 71 9.53 2.51 32.65
C SER A 71 8.99 1.36 31.80
N ILE A 72 9.10 0.13 32.31
CA ILE A 72 8.56 -1.07 31.69
C ILE A 72 7.04 -1.01 31.59
N GLY A 73 6.34 -0.63 32.66
CA GLY A 73 4.88 -0.53 32.67
C GLY A 73 4.33 0.52 31.71
N VAL A 74 4.98 1.69 31.63
CA VAL A 74 4.62 2.75 30.68
C VAL A 74 4.85 2.27 29.24
N TRP A 75 5.99 1.65 28.95
CA TRP A 75 6.28 1.09 27.63
C TRP A 75 5.26 0.00 27.24
N LEU A 76 5.00 -0.94 28.14
CA LEU A 76 4.04 -2.04 27.94
C LEU A 76 2.64 -1.50 27.64
N SER A 77 2.20 -0.49 28.39
CA SER A 77 0.90 0.17 28.18
C SER A 77 0.82 0.84 26.81
N ASN A 78 1.85 1.59 26.42
CA ASN A 78 1.89 2.27 25.14
C ASN A 78 1.90 1.28 23.98
N MET A 79 2.63 0.17 24.10
CA MET A 79 2.69 -0.85 23.06
C MET A 79 1.37 -1.60 22.91
N GLU A 80 0.71 -1.98 24.01
CA GLU A 80 -0.61 -2.62 23.95
C GLU A 80 -1.68 -1.66 23.41
N LYS A 81 -1.64 -0.38 23.79
CA LYS A 81 -2.50 0.66 23.19
C LYS A 81 -2.30 0.74 21.68
N ASN A 82 -1.05 0.81 21.25
CA ASN A 82 -0.70 0.88 19.83
C ASN A 82 -1.18 -0.36 19.07
N LEU A 83 -1.03 -1.57 19.62
CA LEU A 83 -1.57 -2.79 18.99
C LEU A 83 -3.09 -2.79 18.88
N ASN A 84 -3.79 -2.34 19.92
CA ASN A 84 -5.25 -2.23 19.91
C ASN A 84 -5.71 -1.19 18.88
N GLU A 85 -5.07 -0.03 18.83
CA GLU A 85 -5.34 1.01 17.84
C GLU A 85 -5.06 0.51 16.41
N GLY A 86 -4.00 -0.28 16.22
CA GLY A 86 -3.65 -0.91 14.94
C GLY A 86 -4.67 -1.94 14.49
N ALA A 87 -5.18 -2.77 15.41
CA ALA A 87 -6.26 -3.72 15.11
C ALA A 87 -7.56 -3.01 14.70
N MET A 88 -7.92 -1.95 15.42
CA MET A 88 -9.10 -1.12 15.10
C MET A 88 -8.92 -0.35 13.79
N LEU A 89 -7.70 0.13 13.52
CA LEU A 89 -7.36 0.75 12.26
C LEU A 89 -7.50 -0.26 11.12
N ALA A 90 -6.93 -1.45 11.24
CA ALA A 90 -7.03 -2.51 10.24
C ALA A 90 -8.51 -2.84 9.91
N MET A 91 -9.36 -2.98 10.94
CA MET A 91 -10.81 -3.16 10.76
C MET A 91 -11.46 -2.02 9.95
N ARG A 92 -11.16 -0.76 10.29
CA ARG A 92 -11.68 0.41 9.56
C ARG A 92 -11.12 0.55 8.13
N MET A 93 -9.92 0.03 7.89
CA MET A 93 -9.27 0.04 6.59
C MET A 93 -9.70 -1.12 5.70
N ASN A 94 -10.52 -2.05 6.21
CA ASN A 94 -11.07 -3.12 5.40
C ASN A 94 -12.16 -2.58 4.43
N VAL A 95 -12.32 -3.22 3.27
CA VAL A 95 -13.18 -2.73 2.18
C VAL A 95 -14.66 -2.70 2.55
N ASN A 96 -15.09 -3.54 3.48
CA ASN A 96 -16.47 -3.62 3.95
C ASN A 96 -16.77 -2.67 5.12
N ALA A 97 -15.80 -1.89 5.59
CA ALA A 97 -16.04 -0.92 6.65
C ALA A 97 -16.87 0.26 6.10
N GLU A 98 -17.89 0.69 6.85
CA GLU A 98 -18.77 1.84 6.55
C GLU A 98 -18.04 3.20 6.67
N VAL A 99 -16.78 3.26 6.26
CA VAL A 99 -15.91 4.41 6.44
C VAL A 99 -15.59 5.01 5.07
N ASN A 100 -16.19 6.18 4.80
CA ASN A 100 -15.96 6.99 3.61
C ASN A 100 -14.59 7.69 3.65
N LEU A 101 -13.50 6.92 3.60
CA LEU A 101 -12.15 7.44 3.43
C LEU A 101 -11.67 7.21 1.99
N THR A 102 -10.95 8.19 1.46
CA THR A 102 -10.23 8.08 0.17
C THR A 102 -9.02 7.13 0.31
N SER A 103 -8.51 6.58 -0.79
CA SER A 103 -7.31 5.73 -0.74
C SER A 103 -6.10 6.45 -0.15
N GLU A 104 -5.94 7.74 -0.42
CA GLU A 104 -4.86 8.57 0.12
C GLU A 104 -4.94 8.73 1.65
N GLU A 105 -6.13 9.02 2.19
CA GLU A 105 -6.33 9.14 3.64
C GLU A 105 -6.06 7.80 4.35
N ARG A 106 -6.46 6.67 3.74
CA ARG A 106 -6.16 5.33 4.26
C ARG A 106 -4.65 5.06 4.30
N VAL A 107 -3.93 5.41 3.23
CA VAL A 107 -2.46 5.27 3.18
C VAL A 107 -1.79 6.11 4.26
N LYS A 108 -2.22 7.36 4.41
CA LYS A 108 -1.67 8.28 5.41
C LYS A 108 -1.85 7.73 6.83
N ALA A 109 -3.07 7.34 7.20
CA ALA A 109 -3.37 6.82 8.54
C ALA A 109 -2.57 5.53 8.84
N LEU A 110 -2.47 4.61 7.87
CA LEU A 110 -1.68 3.37 8.02
C LEU A 110 -0.18 3.65 8.13
N SER A 111 0.34 4.62 7.38
CA SER A 111 1.76 4.98 7.41
C SER A 111 2.15 5.62 8.74
N GLU A 112 1.36 6.58 9.23
CA GLU A 112 1.58 7.24 10.52
C GLU A 112 1.55 6.23 11.67
N HIS A 113 0.60 5.30 11.65
CA HIS A 113 0.51 4.26 12.67
C HIS A 113 1.66 3.25 12.58
N MET A 114 2.09 2.87 11.38
CA MET A 114 3.26 2.01 11.18
C MET A 114 4.54 2.67 11.72
N GLU A 115 4.72 3.97 11.50
CA GLU A 115 5.87 4.72 12.02
C GLU A 115 5.90 4.73 13.55
N GLN A 116 4.75 5.01 14.19
CA GLN A 116 4.61 4.95 15.64
C GLN A 116 4.94 3.56 16.19
N HIS A 117 4.45 2.51 15.52
CA HIS A 117 4.72 1.13 15.89
C HIS A 117 6.22 0.79 15.84
N LEU A 118 6.90 1.17 14.75
CA LEU A 118 8.35 0.96 14.59
C LEU A 118 9.16 1.75 15.63
N GLN A 119 8.74 2.99 15.93
CA GLN A 119 9.39 3.82 16.95
C GLN A 119 9.30 3.18 18.34
N LEU A 120 8.13 2.67 18.74
CA LEU A 120 7.97 1.99 20.02
C LEU A 120 8.84 0.72 20.10
N MET A 121 8.86 -0.07 19.02
CA MET A 121 9.64 -1.31 18.96
C MET A 121 11.15 -1.09 18.94
N SER A 122 11.64 0.07 18.51
CA SER A 122 13.08 0.39 18.58
C SER A 122 13.66 0.33 20.00
N THR A 123 12.82 0.51 21.02
CA THR A 123 13.21 0.48 22.44
C THR A 123 13.02 -0.91 23.10
N TYR A 124 12.50 -1.89 22.37
CA TYR A 124 12.16 -3.22 22.89
C TYR A 124 13.36 -3.93 23.53
N GLU A 125 14.53 -3.93 22.87
CA GLU A 125 15.71 -4.64 23.38
C GLU A 125 16.19 -4.07 24.72
N GLU A 126 16.14 -2.74 24.87
CA GLU A 126 16.49 -2.04 26.11
C GLU A 126 15.52 -2.41 27.23
N ILE A 127 14.20 -2.38 26.94
CA ILE A 127 13.16 -2.74 27.91
C ILE A 127 13.26 -4.21 28.31
N ASN A 128 13.54 -5.12 27.37
CA ASN A 128 13.68 -6.54 27.65
C ASN A 128 14.91 -6.83 28.52
N LYS A 129 16.01 -6.08 28.31
CA LYS A 129 17.19 -6.15 29.19
C LYS A 129 16.87 -5.63 30.60
N GLN A 130 16.21 -4.47 30.71
CA GLN A 130 15.78 -3.91 31.99
C GLN A 130 14.86 -4.88 32.76
N LEU A 131 13.94 -5.56 32.05
CA LEU A 131 13.06 -6.56 32.65
C LEU A 131 13.85 -7.71 33.28
N PHE A 132 14.86 -8.23 32.58
CA PHE A 132 15.69 -9.32 33.08
C PHE A 132 16.45 -8.90 34.34
N GLU A 133 17.08 -7.73 34.34
CA GLU A 133 17.82 -7.18 35.48
C GLU A 133 16.90 -6.96 36.69
N LEU A 134 15.72 -6.35 36.48
CA LEU A 134 14.75 -6.12 37.56
C LEU A 134 14.14 -7.40 38.10
N LYS A 135 14.01 -8.44 37.27
CA LYS A 135 13.55 -9.76 37.73
C LYS A 135 14.56 -10.41 38.67
N GLU A 136 15.85 -10.41 38.30
CA GLU A 136 16.90 -10.93 39.18
C GLU A 136 16.99 -10.15 40.49
N GLU A 137 16.89 -8.82 40.43
CA GLU A 137 16.89 -7.97 41.61
C GLU A 137 15.67 -8.25 42.51
N ASN A 138 14.47 -8.37 41.92
CA ASN A 138 13.23 -8.61 42.67
C ASN A 138 13.23 -10.00 43.35
N LEU A 139 13.82 -11.02 42.71
CA LEU A 139 14.02 -12.33 43.33
C LEU A 139 14.95 -12.26 44.55
N ARG A 140 16.09 -11.57 44.43
CA ARG A 140 17.02 -11.35 45.55
C ARG A 140 16.37 -10.58 46.70
N LEU A 141 15.57 -9.56 46.39
CA LEU A 141 14.84 -8.77 47.37
C LEU A 141 13.76 -9.60 48.08
N GLU A 142 13.09 -10.51 47.38
CA GLU A 142 12.12 -11.45 47.97
C GLU A 142 12.81 -12.48 48.89
N GLU A 143 13.96 -13.01 48.51
CA GLU A 143 14.77 -13.89 49.37
C GLU A 143 15.23 -13.16 50.64
N SER A 144 15.76 -11.95 50.48
CA SER A 144 16.17 -11.09 51.60
C SER A 144 14.99 -10.72 52.51
N ALA A 145 13.81 -10.47 51.93
CA ALA A 145 12.59 -10.17 52.69
C ALA A 145 12.08 -11.38 53.49
N LYS A 146 12.25 -12.61 52.98
CA LYS A 146 11.93 -13.85 53.70
C LYS A 146 12.88 -14.08 54.87
N GLU A 147 14.16 -13.79 54.70
CA GLU A 147 15.16 -13.88 55.78
C GLU A 147 14.90 -12.85 56.90
N LEU A 148 14.49 -11.63 56.52
CA LEU A 148 14.21 -10.53 57.43
C LEU A 148 12.77 -10.51 57.99
N HIS A 149 12.01 -11.60 57.83
CA HIS A 149 10.59 -11.67 58.23
C HIS A 149 10.35 -11.30 59.71
N ASN A 150 11.30 -11.61 60.59
CA ASN A 150 11.21 -11.32 62.03
C ASN A 150 11.77 -9.93 62.43
N HIS A 151 12.26 -9.14 61.47
CA HIS A 151 12.94 -7.84 61.68
C HIS A 151 12.25 -6.71 60.89
N PRO A 152 11.09 -6.19 61.38
CA PRO A 152 10.27 -5.24 60.63
C PRO A 152 10.96 -3.89 60.35
N GLU A 153 11.87 -3.43 61.21
CA GLU A 153 12.63 -2.20 61.00
C GLU A 153 13.62 -2.32 59.83
N GLU A 154 14.22 -3.49 59.63
CA GLU A 154 15.16 -3.77 58.54
C GLU A 154 14.41 -4.06 57.23
N LEU A 155 13.27 -4.75 57.32
CA LEU A 155 12.37 -5.00 56.20
C LEU A 155 11.88 -3.68 55.55
N SER A 156 11.63 -2.64 56.36
CA SER A 156 11.19 -1.32 55.88
C SER A 156 12.27 -0.53 55.12
N LYS A 157 13.54 -0.92 55.24
CA LYS A 157 14.69 -0.28 54.56
C LYS A 157 15.02 -0.92 53.22
N LEU A 158 14.43 -2.08 52.90
CA LEU A 158 14.62 -2.72 51.61
C LEU A 158 14.01 -1.86 50.48
N PRO A 159 14.64 -1.83 49.29
CA PRO A 159 14.04 -1.27 48.09
C PRO A 159 12.65 -1.88 47.81
N ILE A 160 11.81 -1.11 47.10
CA ILE A 160 10.45 -1.53 46.78
C ILE A 160 10.49 -2.80 45.93
N ARG A 161 9.89 -3.88 46.43
CA ARG A 161 9.74 -5.16 45.74
C ARG A 161 8.33 -5.31 45.17
N LEU A 162 8.22 -5.95 44.02
CA LEU A 162 6.94 -6.36 43.46
C LEU A 162 6.61 -7.80 43.89
N PRO A 163 5.35 -8.08 44.26
CA PRO A 163 4.87 -9.45 44.38
C PRO A 163 5.24 -10.29 43.14
N ILE A 164 5.72 -11.52 43.37
CA ILE A 164 6.23 -12.42 42.31
C ILE A 164 5.20 -12.62 41.20
N ASN A 165 3.93 -12.78 41.55
CA ASN A 165 2.84 -12.93 40.59
C ASN A 165 2.69 -11.72 39.66
N ILE A 166 2.87 -10.49 40.17
CA ILE A 166 2.79 -9.27 39.35
C ILE A 166 3.97 -9.20 38.38
N ALA A 167 5.19 -9.49 38.86
CA ALA A 167 6.38 -9.52 38.02
C ALA A 167 6.26 -10.59 36.90
N GLU A 168 5.76 -11.78 37.23
CA GLU A 168 5.49 -12.84 36.26
C GLU A 168 4.38 -12.45 35.25
N THR A 169 3.35 -11.72 35.68
CA THR A 169 2.30 -11.23 34.77
C THR A 169 2.85 -10.21 33.77
N VAL A 170 3.71 -9.29 34.20
CA VAL A 170 4.39 -8.33 33.31
C VAL A 170 5.27 -9.08 32.30
N GLU A 171 6.04 -10.05 32.76
CA GLU A 171 6.88 -10.89 31.89
C GLU A 171 6.06 -11.66 30.84
N LYS A 172 4.98 -12.33 31.27
CA LYS A 172 4.08 -13.05 30.35
C LYS A 172 3.48 -12.14 29.29
N ARG A 173 3.15 -10.90 29.64
CA ARG A 173 2.60 -9.92 28.68
C ARG A 173 3.64 -9.43 27.69
N ILE A 174 4.87 -9.18 28.12
CA ILE A 174 5.97 -8.83 27.21
C ILE A 174 6.29 -9.99 26.26
N LEU A 175 6.27 -11.24 26.75
CA LEU A 175 6.38 -12.43 25.91
C LEU A 175 5.22 -12.53 24.91
N LYS A 176 3.98 -12.24 25.34
CA LYS A 176 2.83 -12.19 24.43
C LYS A 176 3.02 -11.12 23.35
N LEU A 177 3.54 -9.94 23.70
CA LEU A 177 3.83 -8.86 22.75
C LEU A 177 4.84 -9.31 21.69
N LYS A 178 5.89 -10.04 22.08
CA LYS A 178 6.88 -10.61 21.13
C LYS A 178 6.23 -11.50 20.07
N ILE A 179 5.11 -12.14 20.40
CA ILE A 179 4.36 -13.02 19.50
C ILE A 179 3.36 -12.21 18.66
N SER A 180 2.64 -11.26 19.27
CA SER A 180 1.58 -10.50 18.61
C SER A 180 2.09 -9.37 17.73
N GLU A 181 3.22 -8.76 18.06
CA GLU A 181 3.78 -7.62 17.33
C GLU A 181 4.09 -7.95 15.86
N PRO A 182 4.84 -9.03 15.53
CA PRO A 182 5.18 -9.30 14.14
C PRO A 182 3.96 -9.60 13.29
N LEU A 183 2.94 -10.22 13.89
CA LEU A 183 1.65 -10.52 13.24
C LEU A 183 0.89 -9.22 12.94
N ALA A 184 0.80 -8.32 13.91
CA ALA A 184 0.15 -7.02 13.75
C ALA A 184 0.87 -6.16 12.70
N LYS A 185 2.21 -6.11 12.75
CA LYS A 185 3.04 -5.42 11.77
C LYS A 185 2.79 -5.96 10.36
N ARG A 186 2.87 -7.28 10.17
CA ARG A 186 2.65 -7.92 8.86
C ARG A 186 1.26 -7.64 8.29
N ARG A 187 0.23 -7.66 9.15
CA ARG A 187 -1.14 -7.28 8.78
C ARG A 187 -1.23 -5.82 8.33
N LEU A 188 -0.63 -4.89 9.08
CA LEU A 188 -0.63 -3.47 8.74
C LEU A 188 0.17 -3.18 7.46
N GLU A 189 1.34 -3.81 7.26
CA GLU A 189 2.14 -3.70 6.04
C GLU A 189 1.35 -4.16 4.81
N ARG A 190 0.63 -5.29 4.93
CA ARG A 190 -0.23 -5.82 3.88
C ARG A 190 -1.33 -4.82 3.50
N LEU A 191 -2.04 -4.26 4.49
CA LEU A 191 -3.09 -3.27 4.23
C LEU A 191 -2.52 -1.96 3.66
N LEU A 192 -1.36 -1.53 4.13
CA LEU A 192 -0.69 -0.34 3.61
C LEU A 192 -0.35 -0.51 2.13
N LEU A 193 0.29 -1.62 1.76
CA LEU A 193 0.63 -1.92 0.37
C LEU A 193 -0.60 -2.04 -0.52
N ARG A 194 -1.68 -2.67 -0.03
CA ARG A 194 -2.96 -2.74 -0.75
C ARG A 194 -3.44 -1.35 -1.17
N TRP A 195 -3.48 -0.41 -0.22
CA TRP A 195 -3.98 0.94 -0.48
C TRP A 195 -3.00 1.79 -1.29
N GLN A 196 -1.69 1.66 -1.05
CA GLN A 196 -0.66 2.33 -1.85
C GLN A 196 -0.70 1.91 -3.32
N LEU A 197 -0.83 0.60 -3.59
CA LEU A 197 -0.96 0.07 -4.94
C LEU A 197 -2.24 0.59 -5.61
N ASN A 198 -3.37 0.59 -4.90
CA ASN A 198 -4.63 1.09 -5.46
C ASN A 198 -4.56 2.58 -5.78
N ASP A 199 -4.02 3.40 -4.88
CA ASP A 199 -3.84 4.84 -5.06
C ASP A 199 -2.90 5.16 -6.22
N THR A 200 -1.74 4.47 -6.27
CA THR A 200 -0.74 4.67 -7.33
C THR A 200 -1.32 4.33 -8.70
N VAL A 201 -1.99 3.17 -8.84
CA VAL A 201 -2.63 2.78 -10.11
C VAL A 201 -3.76 3.74 -10.48
N ALA A 202 -4.53 4.24 -9.53
CA ALA A 202 -5.57 5.23 -9.79
C ALA A 202 -4.99 6.57 -10.29
N LYS A 203 -3.92 7.06 -9.65
CA LYS A 203 -3.21 8.29 -10.06
C LYS A 203 -2.60 8.16 -11.45
N ILE A 204 -1.97 7.02 -11.76
CA ILE A 204 -1.42 6.77 -13.09
C ILE A 204 -2.53 6.72 -14.14
N ARG A 205 -3.65 6.05 -13.85
CA ARG A 205 -4.79 5.99 -14.78
C ARG A 205 -5.42 7.36 -15.02
N LEU A 206 -5.60 8.16 -13.97
CA LEU A 206 -6.05 9.55 -14.10
C LEU A 206 -5.11 10.33 -15.02
N LYS A 207 -3.80 10.22 -14.78
CA LYS A 207 -2.80 10.93 -15.58
C LYS A 207 -2.82 10.50 -17.04
N LEU A 208 -2.97 9.21 -17.31
CA LEU A 208 -3.09 8.70 -18.67
C LEU A 208 -4.35 9.25 -19.36
N SER A 209 -5.50 9.24 -18.68
CA SER A 209 -6.73 9.80 -19.23
C SER A 209 -6.66 11.32 -19.48
N GLU A 210 -5.99 12.08 -18.61
CA GLU A 210 -5.71 13.51 -18.84
C GLU A 210 -4.88 13.72 -20.10
N VAL A 211 -3.88 12.86 -20.31
CA VAL A 211 -2.95 12.95 -21.43
C VAL A 211 -3.60 12.50 -22.74
N GLU A 212 -4.47 11.50 -22.71
CA GLU A 212 -5.28 11.05 -23.85
C GLU A 212 -6.34 12.07 -24.27
N THR A 213 -6.90 12.82 -23.32
CA THR A 213 -7.92 13.85 -23.57
C THR A 213 -7.34 15.23 -23.88
N SER A 214 -6.09 15.49 -23.48
CA SER A 214 -5.38 16.72 -23.81
C SER A 214 -5.23 16.86 -25.33
N PRO A 215 -5.34 18.08 -25.89
CA PRO A 215 -5.10 18.31 -27.31
C PRO A 215 -3.73 17.75 -27.72
N GLN A 216 -3.70 17.15 -28.91
CA GLN A 216 -2.53 16.54 -29.54
C GLN A 216 -1.40 17.57 -29.74
N ALA A 217 -0.21 17.16 -30.18
CA ALA A 217 0.93 18.07 -30.28
C ALA A 217 0.64 19.23 -31.24
N LYS A 218 0.89 20.47 -30.81
CA LYS A 218 0.67 21.69 -31.62
C LYS A 218 1.76 21.91 -32.66
N ASN A 219 2.97 21.48 -32.35
CA ASN A 219 4.12 21.50 -33.22
C ASN A 219 5.15 20.47 -32.72
N LYS A 220 6.25 20.33 -33.45
CA LYS A 220 7.31 19.38 -33.11
C LYS A 220 7.98 19.67 -31.76
N GLU A 221 8.17 20.95 -31.40
CA GLU A 221 8.77 21.33 -30.12
C GLU A 221 7.87 20.96 -28.94
N ASP A 222 6.55 21.14 -29.09
CA ASP A 222 5.52 20.71 -28.14
C ASP A 222 5.51 19.17 -28.02
N LEU A 223 5.59 18.44 -29.13
CA LEU A 223 5.70 16.98 -29.12
C LEU A 223 6.93 16.50 -28.34
N LEU A 224 8.10 17.08 -28.60
CA LEU A 224 9.33 16.75 -27.90
C LEU A 224 9.26 17.12 -26.41
N THR A 225 8.56 18.19 -26.07
CA THR A 225 8.32 18.59 -24.68
C THR A 225 7.42 17.58 -23.98
N LYS A 226 6.30 17.19 -24.60
CA LYS A 226 5.39 16.14 -24.08
C LYS A 226 6.09 14.80 -23.89
N ILE A 227 6.94 14.38 -24.84
CA ILE A 227 7.76 13.16 -24.70
C ILE A 227 8.71 13.27 -23.49
N LYS A 228 9.36 14.42 -23.30
CA LYS A 228 10.26 14.64 -22.16
C LYS A 228 9.50 14.63 -20.84
N GLU A 229 8.37 15.32 -20.75
CA GLU A 229 7.52 15.37 -19.56
C GLU A 229 6.98 13.98 -19.19
N TYR A 230 6.52 13.22 -20.18
CA TYR A 230 6.05 11.85 -19.98
C TYR A 230 7.17 10.94 -19.47
N ASN A 231 8.35 10.97 -20.10
CA ASN A 231 9.50 10.18 -19.65
C ASN A 231 10.01 10.61 -18.27
N ALA A 232 9.97 11.91 -17.96
CA ALA A 232 10.29 12.42 -16.63
C ALA A 232 9.30 11.91 -15.58
N TYR A 233 8.00 11.91 -15.90
CA TYR A 233 6.95 11.35 -15.05
C TYR A 233 7.19 9.86 -14.76
N LEU A 234 7.46 9.04 -15.78
CA LEU A 234 7.81 7.62 -15.59
C LEU A 234 9.02 7.43 -14.67
N LYS A 235 10.05 8.26 -14.85
CA LYS A 235 11.27 8.21 -14.04
C LYS A 235 11.03 8.64 -12.60
N THR A 236 10.23 9.68 -12.36
CA THR A 236 9.91 10.17 -11.01
C THR A 236 9.17 9.12 -10.18
N LEU A 237 8.36 8.29 -10.83
CA LEU A 237 7.64 7.20 -10.19
C LEU A 237 8.41 5.87 -10.19
N GLY A 238 9.63 5.82 -10.75
CA GLY A 238 10.42 4.59 -10.82
C GLY A 238 9.77 3.46 -11.61
N LEU A 239 8.89 3.78 -12.57
CA LEU A 239 8.07 2.78 -13.26
C LEU A 239 8.86 2.02 -14.35
N PRO A 240 8.57 0.73 -14.56
CA PRO A 240 7.59 -0.08 -13.81
C PRO A 240 8.14 -0.66 -12.49
N GLY A 241 9.46 -0.57 -12.26
CA GLY A 241 10.19 -1.27 -11.20
C GLY A 241 9.63 -1.08 -9.79
N ASP A 242 9.40 0.17 -9.36
CA ASP A 242 8.90 0.44 -8.00
C ASP A 242 7.53 -0.21 -7.73
N LEU A 243 6.64 -0.24 -8.73
CA LEU A 243 5.34 -0.87 -8.56
C LEU A 243 5.43 -2.39 -8.65
N ASP A 244 6.29 -2.93 -9.52
CA ASP A 244 6.53 -4.37 -9.61
C ASP A 244 7.16 -4.93 -8.32
N ASP A 245 8.09 -4.19 -7.71
CA ASP A 245 8.71 -4.50 -6.42
C ASP A 245 7.65 -4.50 -5.29
N LYS A 246 6.78 -3.49 -5.26
CA LYS A 246 5.65 -3.43 -4.31
C LYS A 246 4.65 -4.56 -4.52
N LEU A 247 4.36 -4.94 -5.76
CA LEU A 247 3.48 -6.08 -6.09
C LEU A 247 4.11 -7.41 -5.66
N GLN A 248 5.43 -7.55 -5.83
CA GLN A 248 6.15 -8.73 -5.35
C GLN A 248 6.11 -8.82 -3.83
N LEU A 249 6.43 -7.73 -3.12
CA LEU A 249 6.34 -7.70 -1.65
C LEU A 249 4.92 -8.01 -1.18
N PHE A 250 3.91 -7.42 -1.82
CA PHE A 250 2.50 -7.69 -1.49
C PHE A 250 2.12 -9.16 -1.74
N ARG A 251 2.69 -9.82 -2.77
CA ARG A 251 2.53 -11.26 -3.01
C ARG A 251 3.16 -12.09 -1.90
N GLU A 252 4.35 -11.73 -1.43
CA GLU A 252 5.03 -12.41 -0.32
C GLU A 252 4.27 -12.26 1.01
N LEU A 253 3.65 -11.10 1.25
CA LEU A 253 2.82 -10.86 2.44
C LEU A 253 1.47 -11.58 2.41
N THR A 254 0.99 -11.97 1.24
CA THR A 254 -0.33 -12.62 1.06
C THR A 254 -0.24 -14.12 0.80
N SER A 255 0.92 -14.66 0.43
CA SER A 255 1.08 -16.06 0.01
C SER A 255 0.96 -17.08 1.14
N ILE A 256 1.40 -16.72 2.34
CA ILE A 256 1.43 -17.58 3.53
C ILE A 256 0.68 -16.91 4.68
N SER A 257 0.14 -17.72 5.59
CA SER A 257 -0.45 -17.23 6.85
C SER A 257 0.60 -16.42 7.63
N ASP A 258 0.13 -15.41 8.36
CA ASP A 258 0.99 -14.59 9.21
C ASP A 258 1.68 -15.46 10.30
N VAL A 259 1.02 -16.52 10.78
CA VAL A 259 1.59 -17.48 11.75
C VAL A 259 2.75 -18.27 11.13
N ASP A 260 2.54 -18.80 9.94
CA ASP A 260 3.54 -19.60 9.23
C ASP A 260 4.75 -18.74 8.82
N ALA A 261 4.52 -17.47 8.50
CA ALA A 261 5.56 -16.52 8.13
C ALA A 261 6.50 -16.18 9.28
N VAL A 262 5.94 -15.93 10.47
CA VAL A 262 6.72 -15.47 11.62
C VAL A 262 7.37 -16.66 12.36
N LYS A 263 6.90 -17.90 12.14
CA LYS A 263 7.46 -19.14 12.73
C LYS A 263 7.63 -19.05 14.26
N VAL A 264 6.64 -18.48 14.94
CA VAL A 264 6.76 -18.24 16.38
C VAL A 264 6.44 -19.51 17.17
N GLU A 265 7.44 -20.04 17.87
CA GLU A 265 7.25 -21.12 18.84
C GLU A 265 6.32 -20.66 19.98
N GLY A 266 5.33 -21.50 20.34
CA GLY A 266 4.39 -21.20 21.43
C GLY A 266 3.12 -20.43 21.04
N ILE A 267 2.88 -20.19 19.74
CA ILE A 267 1.61 -19.60 19.26
C ILE A 267 0.39 -20.41 19.70
N ASP A 268 0.47 -21.75 19.70
CA ASP A 268 -0.64 -22.61 20.14
C ASP A 268 -0.98 -22.40 21.63
N ALA A 269 0.00 -22.02 22.46
CA ALA A 269 -0.23 -21.66 23.87
C ALA A 269 -0.86 -20.27 24.04
N VAL A 270 -0.76 -19.39 23.03
CA VAL A 270 -1.37 -18.05 23.00
C VAL A 270 -2.77 -18.07 22.37
N LEU A 271 -2.98 -18.88 21.34
CA LEU A 271 -4.26 -18.99 20.61
C LEU A 271 -5.27 -19.94 21.26
N GLY A 272 -4.85 -20.70 22.29
CA GLY A 272 -5.64 -21.77 22.91
C GLY A 272 -5.80 -22.98 21.98
N ASP A 273 -5.99 -24.17 22.56
CA ASP A 273 -6.00 -25.44 21.85
C ASP A 273 -6.81 -25.40 20.53
N LYS A 274 -6.21 -25.94 19.46
CA LYS A 274 -6.89 -26.24 18.20
C LYS A 274 -7.78 -27.47 18.40
N GLU A 275 -9.00 -27.28 18.89
CA GLU A 275 -10.05 -28.27 18.62
C GLU A 275 -10.67 -27.97 17.25
N GLU A 276 -10.51 -28.91 16.32
CA GLU A 276 -11.18 -28.95 15.02
C GLU A 276 -12.69 -29.04 15.21
N SER A 277 -13.39 -27.91 15.30
CA SER A 277 -14.83 -27.85 15.07
C SER A 277 -15.08 -27.36 13.65
N SER A 278 -15.77 -28.16 12.83
CA SER A 278 -16.07 -27.86 11.42
C SER A 278 -17.16 -26.79 11.23
N ASP A 279 -17.29 -25.86 12.16
CA ASP A 279 -18.34 -24.85 12.18
C ASP A 279 -17.72 -23.44 12.24
N PRO A 280 -17.84 -22.62 11.17
CA PRO A 280 -17.13 -21.35 11.04
C PRO A 280 -17.65 -20.22 11.96
N MET A 281 -18.55 -20.51 12.91
CA MET A 281 -19.12 -19.55 13.86
C MET A 281 -18.83 -19.84 15.35
N ALA A 282 -17.93 -20.78 15.67
CA ALA A 282 -17.64 -21.12 17.07
C ALA A 282 -16.60 -20.18 17.69
N ILE A 283 -17.05 -19.10 18.35
CA ILE A 283 -16.21 -18.18 19.13
C ILE A 283 -15.74 -18.88 20.42
N SER A 284 -14.42 -19.04 20.57
CA SER A 284 -13.77 -19.63 21.76
C SER A 284 -13.65 -18.58 22.87
N ILE A 285 -14.52 -18.55 23.87
CA ILE A 285 -14.63 -17.34 24.72
C ILE A 285 -13.54 -17.20 25.82
N ILE A 286 -12.66 -18.19 26.00
CA ILE A 286 -11.46 -18.05 26.86
C ILE A 286 -10.26 -17.96 25.91
N GLY A 287 -9.89 -16.73 25.52
CA GLY A 287 -8.94 -16.46 24.42
C GLY A 287 -9.58 -15.92 23.13
N GLY A 288 -10.90 -15.72 23.13
CA GLY A 288 -11.70 -15.43 21.93
C GLY A 288 -11.39 -14.13 21.22
N GLY A 289 -11.00 -13.09 21.96
CA GLY A 289 -10.61 -11.83 21.33
C GLY A 289 -9.42 -11.99 20.39
N ASP A 290 -8.38 -12.71 20.82
CA ASP A 290 -7.16 -12.88 20.03
C ASP A 290 -7.39 -13.83 18.85
N ARG A 291 -8.25 -14.85 19.04
CA ARG A 291 -8.63 -15.79 17.99
C ARG A 291 -9.56 -15.17 16.94
N ILE A 292 -10.54 -14.36 17.35
CA ILE A 292 -11.37 -13.56 16.44
C ILE A 292 -10.50 -12.60 15.64
N LEU A 293 -9.56 -11.91 16.29
CA LEU A 293 -8.63 -11.00 15.60
C LEU A 293 -7.75 -11.73 14.59
N TYR A 294 -7.36 -12.97 14.89
CA TYR A 294 -6.62 -13.84 13.98
C TYR A 294 -7.47 -14.27 12.78
N ASP A 295 -8.68 -14.78 13.00
CA ASP A 295 -9.57 -15.22 11.93
C ASP A 295 -9.95 -14.06 11.00
N LEU A 296 -10.14 -12.87 11.57
CA LEU A 296 -10.33 -11.64 10.81
C LEU A 296 -9.10 -11.28 9.98
N ALA A 297 -7.90 -11.34 10.56
CA ALA A 297 -6.65 -11.07 9.84
C ALA A 297 -6.41 -12.06 8.68
N GLU A 298 -6.81 -13.32 8.87
CA GLU A 298 -6.72 -14.37 7.86
C GLU A 298 -7.76 -14.18 6.74
N THR A 299 -8.96 -13.72 7.09
CA THR A 299 -9.99 -13.32 6.11
C THR A 299 -9.49 -12.14 5.27
N GLU A 300 -8.95 -11.10 5.92
CA GLU A 300 -8.35 -9.95 5.24
C GLU A 300 -7.17 -10.34 4.35
N ARG A 301 -6.35 -11.33 4.75
CA ARG A 301 -5.26 -11.86 3.91
C ARG A 301 -5.82 -12.45 2.62
N LYS A 302 -6.87 -13.26 2.70
CA LYS A 302 -7.53 -13.84 1.52
C LYS A 302 -8.14 -12.76 0.62
N GLU A 303 -8.77 -11.75 1.20
CA GLU A 303 -9.26 -10.60 0.42
C GLU A 303 -8.12 -9.84 -0.26
N CYS A 304 -6.98 -9.66 0.42
CA CYS A 304 -5.78 -9.08 -0.17
C CYS A 304 -5.23 -9.94 -1.30
N GLN A 305 -5.33 -11.26 -1.22
CA GLN A 305 -4.95 -12.17 -2.30
C GLN A 305 -5.86 -12.04 -3.53
N LEU A 306 -7.18 -11.86 -3.32
CA LEU A 306 -8.11 -11.56 -4.42
C LEU A 306 -7.83 -10.18 -5.03
N PHE A 307 -7.54 -9.18 -4.20
CA PHE A 307 -7.12 -7.87 -4.66
C PHE A 307 -5.82 -7.94 -5.45
N LEU A 308 -4.84 -8.76 -5.02
CA LEU A 308 -3.57 -8.97 -5.75
C LEU A 308 -3.84 -9.46 -7.17
N ALA A 309 -4.77 -10.41 -7.37
CA ALA A 309 -5.13 -10.86 -8.71
C ALA A 309 -5.73 -9.72 -9.55
N SER A 310 -6.63 -8.94 -8.98
CA SER A 310 -7.27 -7.80 -9.64
C SER A 310 -6.28 -6.68 -10.01
N ILE A 311 -5.42 -6.28 -9.07
CA ILE A 311 -4.48 -5.17 -9.27
C ILE A 311 -3.38 -5.54 -10.26
N ASN A 312 -2.97 -6.82 -10.34
CA ASN A 312 -2.01 -7.28 -11.36
C ASN A 312 -2.59 -7.11 -12.78
N VAL A 313 -3.86 -7.46 -12.99
CA VAL A 313 -4.52 -7.26 -14.29
C VAL A 313 -4.62 -5.76 -14.60
N ARG A 314 -5.15 -4.96 -13.66
CA ARG A 314 -5.27 -3.51 -13.82
C ARG A 314 -3.94 -2.83 -14.13
N TRP A 315 -2.87 -3.27 -13.47
CA TRP A 315 -1.52 -2.75 -13.70
C TRP A 315 -0.97 -3.18 -15.06
N SER A 316 -1.08 -4.47 -15.41
CA SER A 316 -0.63 -4.99 -16.71
C SER A 316 -1.31 -4.28 -17.88
N ASP A 317 -2.63 -4.07 -17.80
CA ASP A 317 -3.40 -3.35 -18.80
C ASP A 317 -2.93 -1.89 -18.89
N LEU A 318 -2.87 -1.20 -17.75
CA LEU A 318 -2.44 0.20 -17.68
C LEU A 318 -1.01 0.39 -18.21
N TRP A 319 -0.10 -0.53 -17.90
CA TRP A 319 1.26 -0.51 -18.38
C TRP A 319 1.35 -0.73 -19.90
N THR A 320 0.46 -1.55 -20.44
CA THR A 320 0.33 -1.76 -21.89
C THR A 320 -0.19 -0.50 -22.58
N ASP A 321 -1.19 0.16 -22.00
CA ASP A 321 -1.72 1.44 -22.51
C ASP A 321 -0.64 2.52 -22.48
N MET A 322 0.10 2.64 -21.38
CA MET A 322 1.22 3.56 -21.23
C MET A 322 2.36 3.32 -22.24
N LYS A 323 2.68 2.06 -22.52
CA LYS A 323 3.66 1.71 -23.57
C LYS A 323 3.13 2.08 -24.95
N THR A 324 1.86 1.81 -25.22
CA THR A 324 1.22 2.13 -26.49
C THR A 324 1.22 3.63 -26.73
N TYR A 325 0.91 4.43 -25.71
CA TYR A 325 0.99 5.89 -25.76
C TYR A 325 2.43 6.38 -25.97
N SER A 326 3.41 5.79 -25.28
CA SER A 326 4.83 6.14 -25.49
C SER A 326 5.30 5.85 -26.91
N SER A 327 4.90 4.69 -27.45
CA SER A 327 5.27 4.28 -28.81
C SER A 327 4.59 5.18 -29.84
N SER A 328 3.32 5.54 -29.66
CA SER A 328 2.62 6.44 -30.59
C SER A 328 3.25 7.83 -30.64
N LEU A 329 3.70 8.37 -29.51
CA LEU A 329 4.46 9.63 -29.48
C LEU A 329 5.81 9.51 -30.20
N ALA A 330 6.53 8.41 -29.99
CA ALA A 330 7.82 8.17 -30.65
C ALA A 330 7.65 8.02 -32.17
N ASP A 331 6.64 7.26 -32.61
CA ASP A 331 6.31 7.07 -34.02
C ASP A 331 5.90 8.38 -34.68
N LEU A 332 5.13 9.23 -33.99
CA LEU A 332 4.77 10.56 -34.47
C LEU A 332 6.01 11.45 -34.63
N SER A 333 6.96 11.39 -33.69
CA SER A 333 8.22 12.14 -33.79
C SER A 333 9.05 11.70 -34.99
N ILE A 334 9.20 10.38 -35.19
CA ILE A 334 9.92 9.81 -36.35
C ILE A 334 9.24 10.20 -37.66
N THR A 335 7.91 10.20 -37.70
CA THR A 335 7.14 10.60 -38.88
C THR A 335 7.37 12.08 -39.20
N TRP A 336 7.42 12.93 -38.17
CA TRP A 336 7.73 14.35 -38.32
C TRP A 336 9.14 14.59 -38.85
N ASP A 337 10.15 13.87 -38.33
CA ASP A 337 11.53 13.94 -38.81
C ASP A 337 11.65 13.55 -40.29
N LYS A 338 10.93 12.50 -40.70
CA LYS A 338 10.87 12.08 -42.12
C LYS A 338 10.23 13.16 -42.98
N PHE A 339 9.11 13.73 -42.52
CA PHE A 339 8.43 14.81 -43.25
C PHE A 339 9.34 16.03 -43.44
N ASP A 340 10.00 16.51 -42.37
CA ASP A 340 10.90 17.67 -42.45
C ASP A 340 12.07 17.42 -43.42
N SER A 341 12.65 16.22 -43.39
CA SER A 341 13.72 15.81 -44.30
C SER A 341 13.27 15.78 -45.76
N GLU A 342 12.10 15.19 -46.05
CA GLU A 342 11.55 15.11 -47.40
C GLU A 342 11.17 16.50 -47.95
N VAL A 343 10.59 17.37 -47.12
CA VAL A 343 10.30 18.78 -47.48
C VAL A 343 11.58 19.54 -47.78
N ALA A 344 12.64 19.36 -46.99
CA ALA A 344 13.93 19.99 -47.24
C ALA A 344 14.55 19.53 -48.58
N GLN A 345 14.50 18.23 -48.86
CA GLN A 345 14.98 17.68 -50.14
C GLN A 345 14.15 18.19 -51.33
N LEU A 346 12.83 18.27 -51.18
CA LEU A 346 11.94 18.79 -52.23
C LEU A 346 12.22 20.26 -52.51
N ASN A 347 12.37 21.09 -51.48
CA ASN A 347 12.69 22.51 -51.65
C ASN A 347 14.06 22.71 -52.33
N ALA A 348 15.07 21.90 -51.98
CA ALA A 348 16.37 21.93 -52.64
C ALA A 348 16.28 21.54 -54.12
N TRP A 349 15.52 20.47 -54.43
CA TRP A 349 15.31 20.06 -55.81
C TRP A 349 14.51 21.09 -56.62
N VAL A 350 13.44 21.66 -56.06
CA VAL A 350 12.64 22.70 -56.72
C VAL A 350 13.50 23.93 -57.05
N ALA A 351 14.39 24.33 -56.13
CA ALA A 351 15.30 25.45 -56.37
C ALA A 351 16.25 25.16 -57.53
N GLU A 352 16.83 23.96 -57.58
CA GLU A 352 17.71 23.55 -58.67
C GLU A 352 16.96 23.38 -60.00
N ALA A 353 15.76 22.79 -59.97
CA ALA A 353 14.93 22.63 -61.16
C ALA A 353 14.52 23.98 -61.75
N LYS A 354 14.17 24.97 -60.92
CA LYS A 354 13.91 26.35 -61.39
C LYS A 354 15.14 26.98 -62.02
N ARG A 355 16.31 26.83 -61.40
CA ARG A 355 17.58 27.35 -61.93
C ARG A 355 17.92 26.76 -63.31
N LEU A 356 17.73 25.45 -63.47
CA LEU A 356 17.99 24.75 -64.74
C LEU A 356 16.94 25.08 -65.81
N LEU A 357 15.69 25.35 -65.42
CA LEU A 357 14.63 25.77 -66.36
C LEU A 357 14.74 27.24 -66.80
N GLU A 358 15.49 28.07 -66.08
CA GLU A 358 15.80 29.46 -66.46
C GLU A 358 16.97 29.57 -67.46
N ASP A 359 17.75 28.50 -67.65
CA ASP A 359 18.87 28.46 -68.59
C ASP A 359 18.38 28.05 -70.00
N GLU A 360 18.37 28.99 -70.95
CA GLU A 360 17.84 28.76 -72.31
C GLU A 360 18.71 27.80 -73.14
N ASP A 361 19.98 27.60 -72.79
CA ASP A 361 20.96 26.76 -73.49
C ASP A 361 21.12 25.35 -72.86
N LEU A 362 20.10 24.86 -72.15
CA LEU A 362 20.20 23.59 -71.42
C LEU A 362 20.39 22.36 -72.34
N PRO A 363 21.41 21.52 -72.09
CA PRO A 363 21.65 20.28 -72.83
C PRO A 363 20.44 19.31 -72.83
N PRO A 364 20.17 18.62 -73.97
CA PRO A 364 19.06 17.65 -74.06
C PRO A 364 19.15 16.46 -73.10
N GLU A 365 20.35 16.15 -72.60
CA GLU A 365 20.58 15.10 -71.60
C GLU A 365 20.13 15.54 -70.20
N GLU A 366 20.44 16.77 -69.81
CA GLU A 366 20.00 17.36 -68.53
C GLU A 366 18.49 17.58 -68.51
N ARG A 367 17.89 17.97 -69.64
CA ARG A 367 16.43 18.07 -69.76
C ARG A 367 15.74 16.70 -69.58
N ARG A 368 16.30 15.62 -70.14
CA ARG A 368 15.77 14.25 -69.95
C ARG A 368 15.90 13.77 -68.50
N ARG A 369 17.02 14.08 -67.84
CA ARG A 369 17.24 13.77 -66.43
C ARG A 369 16.22 14.51 -65.54
N LEU A 370 15.96 15.78 -65.82
CA LEU A 370 15.00 16.59 -65.06
C LEU A 370 13.57 16.05 -65.17
N TYR A 371 13.14 15.59 -66.35
CA TYR A 371 11.84 14.90 -66.51
C TYR A 371 11.78 13.54 -65.80
N ALA A 372 12.87 12.78 -65.76
CA ALA A 372 12.92 11.53 -65.00
C ALA A 372 12.86 11.78 -63.48
N GLU A 373 13.53 12.82 -63.00
CA GLU A 373 13.46 13.27 -61.60
C GLU A 373 12.06 13.81 -61.26
N MET A 374 11.36 14.50 -62.17
CA MET A 374 9.98 14.94 -61.96
C MET A 374 9.03 13.76 -61.65
N GLU A 375 9.07 12.67 -62.43
CA GLU A 375 8.18 11.53 -62.18
C GLU A 375 8.50 10.84 -60.84
N GLN A 376 9.78 10.81 -60.43
CA GLN A 376 10.17 10.35 -59.10
C GLN A 376 9.62 11.26 -58.01
N TRP A 377 9.69 12.58 -58.19
CA TRP A 377 9.16 13.55 -57.23
C TRP A 377 7.65 13.53 -57.11
N LYS A 378 6.91 13.20 -58.16
CA LYS A 378 5.47 12.96 -58.10
C LYS A 378 5.11 11.84 -57.11
N ASN A 379 5.85 10.73 -57.13
CA ASN A 379 5.65 9.63 -56.20
C ASN A 379 6.03 10.05 -54.76
N ARG A 380 7.15 10.75 -54.60
CA ARG A 380 7.59 11.28 -53.28
C ARG A 380 6.62 12.31 -52.70
N ILE A 381 5.96 13.13 -53.53
CA ILE A 381 4.91 14.06 -53.10
C ILE A 381 3.67 13.30 -52.61
N ALA A 382 3.31 12.17 -53.25
CA ALA A 382 2.24 11.32 -52.76
C ALA A 382 2.58 10.71 -51.38
N GLU A 383 3.83 10.29 -51.19
CA GLU A 383 4.36 9.82 -49.89
C GLU A 383 4.36 10.94 -48.84
N LEU A 384 4.80 12.16 -49.19
CA LEU A 384 4.73 13.35 -48.33
C LEU A 384 3.30 13.66 -47.89
N ASN A 385 2.32 13.58 -48.80
CA ASN A 385 0.90 13.77 -48.46
C ASN A 385 0.40 12.68 -47.51
N ALA A 386 0.89 11.44 -47.63
CA ALA A 386 0.56 10.36 -46.70
C ALA A 386 1.16 10.61 -45.31
N LEU A 387 2.44 11.02 -45.25
CA LEU A 387 3.11 11.39 -44.00
C LEU A 387 2.40 12.58 -43.31
N ALA A 388 2.06 13.61 -44.07
CA ALA A 388 1.30 14.76 -43.57
C ALA A 388 -0.04 14.31 -43.00
N LYS A 389 -0.80 13.44 -43.68
CA LYS A 389 -2.06 12.90 -43.15
C LYS A 389 -1.89 12.14 -41.84
N THR A 390 -0.83 11.36 -41.71
CA THR A 390 -0.51 10.67 -40.44
C THR A 390 -0.20 11.67 -39.33
N ILE A 391 0.55 12.74 -39.62
CA ILE A 391 0.83 13.81 -38.65
C ILE A 391 -0.46 14.53 -38.28
N MET A 392 -1.28 14.93 -39.26
CA MET A 392 -2.56 15.62 -39.03
C MET A 392 -3.55 14.80 -38.22
N ALA A 393 -3.56 13.47 -38.39
CA ALA A 393 -4.39 12.57 -37.57
C ALA A 393 -3.90 12.46 -36.11
N GLY A 394 -2.65 12.83 -35.85
CA GLY A 394 -1.99 12.79 -34.55
C GLY A 394 -1.60 14.16 -33.99
N ALA A 395 -2.02 15.26 -34.62
CA ALA A 395 -1.73 16.63 -34.24
C ALA A 395 -3.00 17.44 -33.91
N ASP A 396 -2.82 18.54 -33.19
CA ASP A 396 -3.94 19.45 -32.87
C ASP A 396 -4.58 20.05 -34.13
N GLY A 397 -5.85 20.45 -34.06
CA GLY A 397 -6.60 20.98 -35.20
C GLY A 397 -5.95 22.19 -35.87
N GLU A 398 -5.29 23.06 -35.10
CA GLU A 398 -4.55 24.20 -35.66
C GLU A 398 -3.28 23.76 -36.40
N CYS A 399 -2.60 22.74 -35.89
CA CYS A 399 -1.44 22.14 -36.55
C CYS A 399 -1.84 21.46 -37.85
N ALA A 400 -2.97 20.75 -37.85
CA ALA A 400 -3.49 20.08 -39.04
C ALA A 400 -3.74 21.09 -40.18
N LEU A 401 -4.33 22.25 -39.88
CA LEU A 401 -4.55 23.31 -40.86
C LEU A 401 -3.23 23.87 -41.43
N LEU A 402 -2.21 24.07 -40.59
CA LEU A 402 -0.89 24.52 -41.05
C LEU A 402 -0.24 23.50 -41.99
N PHE A 403 -0.38 22.20 -41.70
CA PHE A 403 0.09 21.14 -42.59
C PHE A 403 -0.69 21.11 -43.91
N GLU A 404 -2.01 21.30 -43.89
CA GLU A 404 -2.82 21.41 -45.12
C GLU A 404 -2.37 22.59 -45.99
N GLU A 405 -2.14 23.77 -45.40
CA GLU A 405 -1.63 24.95 -46.11
C GLU A 405 -0.24 24.70 -46.70
N GLN A 406 0.67 24.11 -45.92
CA GLN A 406 2.02 23.77 -46.37
C GLN A 406 1.99 22.76 -47.53
N MET A 407 1.15 21.72 -47.43
CA MET A 407 0.99 20.73 -48.50
C MET A 407 0.35 21.33 -49.76
N SER A 408 -0.62 22.22 -49.60
CA SER A 408 -1.21 22.96 -50.73
C SER A 408 -0.14 23.80 -51.46
N SER A 409 0.66 24.55 -50.70
CA SER A 409 1.77 25.35 -51.25
C SER A 409 2.80 24.49 -52.01
N ILE A 410 3.20 23.35 -51.43
CA ILE A 410 4.12 22.39 -52.05
C ILE A 410 3.56 21.86 -53.37
N ASN A 411 2.28 21.43 -53.36
CA ASN A 411 1.61 20.90 -54.55
C ASN A 411 1.48 21.96 -55.65
N GLU A 412 1.18 23.21 -55.30
CA GLU A 412 1.15 24.33 -56.26
C GLU A 412 2.52 24.62 -56.88
N VAL A 413 3.57 24.61 -56.07
CA VAL A 413 4.95 24.87 -56.54
C VAL A 413 5.39 23.77 -57.50
N TYR A 414 5.10 22.50 -57.19
CA TYR A 414 5.37 21.38 -58.09
C TYR A 414 4.57 21.50 -59.39
N ALA A 415 3.26 21.83 -59.32
CA ALA A 415 2.42 22.00 -60.50
C ALA A 415 2.94 23.12 -61.44
N LYS A 416 3.47 24.21 -60.89
CA LYS A 416 4.09 25.29 -61.67
C LYS A 416 5.38 24.86 -62.38
N VAL A 417 6.18 24.01 -61.74
CA VAL A 417 7.41 23.44 -62.36
C VAL A 417 7.06 22.40 -63.42
N SER A 418 6.00 21.60 -63.21
CA SER A 418 5.56 20.56 -64.14
C SER A 418 4.86 21.09 -65.41
N ASN A 419 4.23 22.27 -65.33
CA ASN A 419 3.52 22.90 -66.46
C ASN A 419 4.39 23.85 -67.30
N ARG A 420 5.67 24.04 -66.93
CA ARG A 420 6.67 24.72 -67.75
C ARG A 420 7.47 23.68 -68.55
#